data_AF-A0A1V2QE14-F1
#
_entry.id   AF-A0A1V2QE14-F1
#
_cell.length_a   1.000
_cell.length_b   1.000
_cell.length_c   1.000
_cell.angle_alpha   90.00
_cell.angle_beta   90.00
_cell.angle_gamma   90.00
#
_symmetry.space_group_name_H-M   'P 1'
#
loop_
_entity.id
_entity.type
_entity.pdbx_description
1 polymer ?
#
loop_
_entity_poly.entity_id
_entity_poly.type
_entity_poly.pdbx_seq_one_letter_code
_entity_poly.pdbx_strand_id
1 'polypeptide(L)'
;MVGAVAALVVVGALVDDDDGTAPPATTETTQLVGEATAVPPPATNAAKTCTVPDVVGMVHQSAQDTMQAAGLYRLREEDATGQNRVLVLDRNWTTTAQDVAAGQVVPCDTEITLLAKKTGE
;
A
#
# COMPACT_ATOMS: atom_id res chain seq x y z
N MET A 1 14.04 -22.60 -7.39
CA MET A 1 14.28 -23.44 -6.20
C MET A 1 15.76 -23.55 -5.96
N VAL A 2 16.29 -22.78 -5.01
CA VAL A 2 17.50 -23.12 -4.26
C VAL A 2 17.21 -22.58 -2.86
N GLY A 3 16.92 -23.47 -1.93
CA GLY A 3 16.83 -23.15 -0.51
C GLY A 3 18.16 -23.39 0.17
N ALA A 4 18.44 -22.65 1.24
CA ALA A 4 19.28 -23.06 2.36
C ALA A 4 19.20 -21.98 3.44
N VAL A 5 18.57 -22.24 4.59
CA VAL A 5 19.12 -22.87 5.82
C VAL A 5 19.52 -21.79 6.83
N ALA A 6 18.75 -21.73 7.92
CA ALA A 6 19.14 -21.06 9.16
C ALA A 6 20.17 -21.91 9.91
N ALA A 7 21.20 -21.27 10.48
CA ALA A 7 22.00 -21.86 11.55
C ALA A 7 22.57 -20.76 12.47
N LEU A 8 22.13 -20.81 13.72
CA LEU A 8 22.64 -20.11 14.88
C LEU A 8 23.90 -20.84 15.39
N VAL A 9 25.01 -20.13 15.62
CA VAL A 9 26.09 -20.60 16.52
C VAL A 9 26.66 -19.41 17.29
N VAL A 10 26.57 -19.51 18.61
CA VAL A 10 27.27 -18.70 19.63
C VAL A 10 28.65 -19.32 19.89
N VAL A 11 29.60 -18.51 20.39
CA VAL A 11 30.85 -18.81 21.14
C VAL A 11 32.00 -18.03 20.48
N GLY A 12 32.87 -17.28 21.16
CA GLY A 12 33.08 -17.09 22.59
C GLY A 12 34.06 -15.94 22.83
N ALA A 13 34.10 -15.47 24.07
CA ALA A 13 35.08 -14.50 24.55
C ALA A 13 36.46 -15.16 24.68
N LEU A 14 37.49 -14.45 24.25
CA LEU A 14 38.84 -14.53 24.81
C LEU A 14 39.35 -13.09 24.95
N VAL A 15 39.60 -12.73 26.19
CA VAL A 15 40.27 -11.52 26.64
C VAL A 15 41.78 -11.74 26.52
N ASP A 16 42.50 -10.72 26.05
CA ASP A 16 43.93 -10.57 26.26
C ASP A 16 44.14 -9.13 26.76
N ASP A 17 44.89 -9.01 27.84
CA ASP A 17 45.03 -7.86 28.75
C ASP A 17 46.52 -7.48 28.73
N ASP A 18 46.89 -6.26 28.36
CA ASP A 18 48.11 -5.63 28.90
C ASP A 18 48.15 -4.09 28.72
N ASP A 19 48.04 -3.44 29.88
CA ASP A 19 48.71 -2.22 30.38
C ASP A 19 48.46 -0.83 29.77
N GLY A 20 47.85 0.04 30.60
CA GLY A 20 47.74 1.47 30.29
C GLY A 20 46.94 2.34 31.26
N THR A 21 47.22 2.27 32.57
CA THR A 21 46.98 3.35 33.58
C THR A 21 45.51 3.72 33.94
N ALA A 22 45.14 3.43 35.20
CA ALA A 22 44.12 4.13 35.99
C ALA A 22 44.81 5.18 36.90
N PRO A 23 44.11 6.17 37.49
CA PRO A 23 43.41 5.92 38.78
C PRO A 23 42.13 6.83 38.94
N PRO A 24 41.44 6.90 40.10
CA PRO A 24 40.00 6.67 40.16
C PRO A 24 39.19 7.94 40.52
N ALA A 25 37.90 7.96 40.20
CA ALA A 25 36.91 8.73 40.96
C ALA A 25 35.52 8.17 40.71
N THR A 26 34.98 7.54 41.75
CA THR A 26 33.56 7.29 41.97
C THR A 26 32.73 8.55 41.66
N THR A 27 31.75 8.41 40.77
CA THR A 27 30.49 9.13 40.89
C THR A 27 29.36 8.11 40.87
N GLU A 28 28.82 7.94 42.07
CA GLU A 28 27.55 7.30 42.33
C GLU A 28 26.43 7.95 41.51
N THR A 29 25.57 7.08 40.98
CA THR A 29 24.12 7.23 40.88
C THR A 29 23.56 8.65 40.82
N THR A 30 23.05 9.00 39.65
CA THR A 30 21.68 9.52 39.55
C THR A 30 21.10 9.04 38.21
N GLN A 31 20.43 7.89 38.28
CA GLN A 31 19.34 7.60 37.35
C GLN A 31 18.29 8.68 37.57
N LEU A 32 18.30 9.69 36.71
CA LEU A 32 17.08 10.42 36.44
C LEU A 32 16.18 9.45 35.71
N VAL A 33 15.35 8.72 36.46
CA VAL A 33 14.04 8.32 35.96
C VAL A 33 13.27 9.64 35.79
N GLY A 34 13.63 10.37 34.75
CA GLY A 34 12.68 11.27 34.12
C GLY A 34 11.60 10.35 33.61
N GLU A 35 10.40 10.50 34.15
CA GLU A 35 9.18 10.03 33.54
C GLU A 35 9.12 10.70 32.16
N ALA A 36 9.81 10.11 31.19
CA ALA A 36 9.64 10.42 29.79
C ALA A 36 8.20 9.97 29.54
N THR A 37 7.28 10.91 29.67
CA THR A 37 5.98 10.82 29.03
C THR A 37 6.32 10.61 27.56
N ALA A 38 6.42 9.35 27.15
CA ALA A 38 6.65 9.00 25.77
C ALA A 38 5.47 9.62 25.03
N VAL A 39 5.75 10.69 24.29
CA VAL A 39 4.76 11.28 23.39
C VAL A 39 4.34 10.13 22.49
N PRO A 40 3.07 9.68 22.54
CA PRO A 40 2.65 8.59 21.69
C PRO A 40 2.96 9.01 20.25
N PRO A 41 3.54 8.11 19.42
CA PRO A 41 3.76 8.42 18.02
C PRO A 41 2.44 8.92 17.42
N PRO A 42 2.47 9.91 16.52
CA PRO A 42 1.25 10.40 15.91
C PRO A 42 0.49 9.21 15.34
N ALA A 43 -0.79 9.09 15.73
CA ALA A 43 -1.63 8.02 15.23
C ALA A 43 -1.72 8.16 13.71
N THR A 44 -1.03 7.28 12.98
CA THR A 44 -1.22 7.15 11.54
C THR A 44 -2.65 6.68 11.33
N ASN A 45 -3.50 7.55 10.79
CA ASN A 45 -4.82 7.14 10.32
C ASN A 45 -4.60 6.06 9.27
N ALA A 46 -4.97 4.82 9.60
CA ALA A 46 -4.90 3.72 8.64
C ALA A 46 -5.78 4.06 7.43
N ALA A 47 -5.23 3.93 6.23
CA ALA A 47 -5.99 4.16 5.00
C ALA A 47 -7.15 3.16 4.93
N LYS A 48 -8.34 3.65 4.56
CA LYS A 48 -9.49 2.77 4.29
C LYS A 48 -9.20 1.94 3.06
N THR A 49 -9.57 0.67 3.10
CA THR A 49 -9.40 -0.27 1.97
C THR A 49 -10.74 -0.66 1.37
N CYS A 50 -10.76 -0.80 0.04
CA CYS A 50 -11.93 -1.16 -0.76
C CYS A 50 -11.58 -2.36 -1.66
N THR A 51 -12.55 -3.25 -1.88
CA THR A 51 -12.40 -4.37 -2.82
C THR A 51 -12.83 -3.92 -4.21
N VAL A 52 -12.01 -4.18 -5.22
CA VAL A 52 -12.29 -3.81 -6.59
C VAL A 52 -13.30 -4.79 -7.21
N PRO A 53 -14.49 -4.34 -7.65
CA PRO A 53 -15.47 -5.18 -8.33
C PRO A 53 -15.01 -5.58 -9.74
N ASP A 54 -15.59 -6.66 -10.26
CA ASP A 54 -15.51 -7.01 -11.68
C ASP A 54 -16.57 -6.24 -12.47
N VAL A 55 -16.13 -5.35 -13.35
CA VAL A 55 -17.02 -4.49 -14.15
C VAL A 55 -16.80 -4.66 -15.66
N VAL A 56 -15.98 -5.62 -16.06
CA VAL A 56 -15.72 -5.89 -17.48
C VAL A 56 -16.98 -6.43 -18.15
N GLY A 57 -17.30 -5.91 -19.33
CA GLY A 57 -18.51 -6.23 -20.09
C GLY A 57 -19.76 -5.45 -19.69
N MET A 58 -19.70 -4.63 -18.63
CA MET A 58 -20.82 -3.76 -18.26
C MET A 58 -20.92 -2.55 -19.19
N VAL A 59 -22.12 -1.95 -19.25
CA VAL A 59 -22.28 -0.57 -19.73
C VAL A 59 -21.42 0.35 -18.88
N HIS A 60 -20.70 1.29 -19.50
CA HIS A 60 -19.67 2.07 -18.80
C HIS A 60 -20.21 2.87 -17.60
N GLN A 61 -21.41 3.44 -17.72
CA GLN A 61 -22.10 4.07 -16.59
C GLN A 61 -22.29 3.09 -15.42
N SER A 62 -22.79 1.89 -15.70
CA SER A 62 -23.03 0.87 -14.67
C SER A 62 -21.73 0.36 -14.03
N ALA A 63 -20.64 0.32 -14.80
CA ALA A 63 -19.31 0.01 -14.27
C ALA A 63 -18.86 1.07 -13.24
N GLN A 64 -19.02 2.35 -13.56
CA GLN A 64 -18.71 3.44 -12.63
C GLN A 64 -19.59 3.41 -11.39
N ASP A 65 -20.91 3.24 -11.56
CA ASP A 65 -21.85 3.14 -10.43
C ASP A 65 -21.46 1.98 -9.49
N THR A 66 -21.02 0.85 -10.07
CA THR A 66 -20.58 -0.34 -9.32
C THR A 66 -19.29 -0.08 -8.55
N MET A 67 -18.30 0.59 -9.17
CA MET A 67 -17.06 1.00 -8.49
C MET A 67 -17.35 1.96 -7.33
N GLN A 68 -18.18 2.96 -7.56
CA GLN A 68 -18.55 3.95 -6.55
C GLN A 68 -19.34 3.33 -5.39
N ALA A 69 -20.22 2.36 -5.67
CA ALA A 69 -20.91 1.59 -4.64
C ALA A 69 -19.95 0.77 -3.76
N ALA A 70 -18.79 0.37 -4.30
CA ALA A 70 -17.71 -0.28 -3.56
C ALA A 70 -16.79 0.70 -2.81
N GLY A 71 -17.04 2.00 -2.91
CA GLY A 71 -16.25 3.06 -2.25
C GLY A 71 -15.06 3.58 -3.09
N LEU A 72 -14.98 3.20 -4.36
CA LEU A 72 -13.92 3.62 -5.29
C LEU A 72 -14.43 4.77 -6.15
N TYR A 73 -14.00 5.99 -5.81
CA TYR A 73 -14.51 7.23 -6.44
C TYR A 73 -13.53 7.87 -7.42
N ARG A 74 -12.24 7.48 -7.37
CA ARG A 74 -11.22 8.02 -8.26
C ARG A 74 -11.15 7.19 -9.52
N LEU A 75 -12.06 7.49 -10.45
CA LEU A 75 -12.16 6.78 -11.71
C LEU A 75 -11.57 7.61 -12.85
N ARG A 76 -10.78 6.95 -13.69
CA ARG A 76 -10.26 7.46 -14.95
C ARG A 76 -10.89 6.67 -16.08
N GLU A 77 -11.25 7.34 -17.17
CA GLU A 77 -11.89 6.70 -18.33
C GLU A 77 -10.99 6.84 -19.55
N GLU A 78 -10.88 5.76 -20.32
CA GLU A 78 -10.10 5.74 -21.54
C GLU A 78 -10.81 4.98 -22.66
N ASP A 79 -10.63 5.46 -23.90
CA ASP A 79 -11.10 4.77 -25.09
C ASP A 79 -10.17 3.58 -25.42
N ALA A 80 -10.69 2.38 -25.24
CA ALA A 80 -9.98 1.13 -25.46
C ALA A 80 -9.46 0.94 -26.89
N THR A 81 -10.03 1.68 -27.85
CA THR A 81 -9.64 1.59 -29.27
C THR A 81 -8.39 2.40 -29.60
N GLY A 82 -7.87 3.21 -28.68
CA GLY A 82 -6.71 4.08 -28.90
C GLY A 82 -7.02 5.32 -29.76
N GLN A 83 -8.29 5.59 -30.05
CA GLN A 83 -8.71 6.78 -30.82
C GLN A 83 -8.72 8.07 -29.97
N ASN A 84 -8.43 7.99 -28.66
CA ASN A 84 -8.47 9.11 -27.71
C ASN A 84 -9.79 9.89 -27.74
N ARG A 85 -10.93 9.19 -27.94
CA ARG A 85 -12.25 9.81 -27.86
C ARG A 85 -12.63 10.05 -26.39
N VAL A 86 -13.44 11.08 -26.16
CA VAL A 86 -14.09 11.32 -24.86
C VAL A 86 -15.39 10.51 -24.80
N LEU A 87 -15.65 9.87 -23.67
CA LEU A 87 -16.86 9.08 -23.43
C LEU A 87 -18.02 10.01 -23.03
N VAL A 88 -18.54 10.79 -23.98
CA VAL A 88 -19.56 11.84 -23.69
C VAL A 88 -20.89 11.27 -23.17
N LEU A 89 -21.22 10.04 -23.57
CA LEU A 89 -22.45 9.36 -23.14
C LEU A 89 -22.10 7.92 -22.79
N ASP A 90 -21.71 7.68 -21.54
CA ASP A 90 -21.18 6.41 -21.02
C ASP A 90 -22.10 5.21 -21.28
N ARG A 91 -23.41 5.46 -21.37
CA ARG A 91 -24.40 4.43 -21.70
C ARG A 91 -24.23 3.86 -23.12
N ASN A 92 -23.56 4.58 -24.01
CA ASN A 92 -23.21 4.13 -25.36
C ASN A 92 -21.86 3.39 -25.41
N TRP A 93 -21.24 3.10 -24.27
CA TRP A 93 -19.94 2.44 -24.18
C TRP A 93 -20.04 1.18 -23.32
N THR A 94 -19.23 0.18 -23.68
CA THR A 94 -19.07 -1.07 -22.92
C THR A 94 -17.67 -1.09 -22.35
N THR A 95 -17.54 -1.28 -21.03
CA THR A 95 -16.27 -1.45 -20.36
C THR A 95 -15.61 -2.75 -20.84
N THR A 96 -14.36 -2.63 -21.28
CA THR A 96 -13.58 -3.73 -21.87
C THR A 96 -12.45 -4.19 -20.97
N ALA A 97 -11.94 -3.31 -20.12
CA ALA A 97 -10.89 -3.62 -19.16
C ALA A 97 -10.93 -2.66 -17.96
N GLN A 98 -10.29 -3.10 -16.88
CA GLN A 98 -9.95 -2.32 -15.69
C GLN A 98 -8.47 -2.57 -15.40
N ASP A 99 -7.72 -1.53 -15.03
CA ASP A 99 -6.28 -1.63 -14.75
C ASP A 99 -5.98 -2.38 -13.44
N VAL A 100 -6.83 -2.21 -12.42
CA VAL A 100 -6.78 -2.99 -11.19
C VAL A 100 -7.70 -4.21 -11.32
N ALA A 101 -7.12 -5.40 -11.19
CA ALA A 101 -7.85 -6.65 -11.30
C ALA A 101 -8.98 -6.76 -10.26
N ALA A 102 -10.10 -7.38 -10.66
CA ALA A 102 -11.21 -7.66 -9.78
C ALA A 102 -10.78 -8.51 -8.56
N GLY A 103 -11.39 -8.25 -7.41
CA GLY A 103 -11.11 -8.92 -6.14
C GLY A 103 -9.87 -8.40 -5.41
N GLN A 104 -9.07 -7.51 -6.02
CA GLN A 104 -7.96 -6.85 -5.31
C GLN A 104 -8.50 -5.94 -4.20
N VAL A 105 -7.77 -5.89 -3.08
CA VAL A 105 -8.03 -4.97 -1.98
C VAL A 105 -7.02 -3.83 -2.08
N VAL A 106 -7.51 -2.62 -2.30
CA VAL A 106 -6.69 -1.41 -2.51
C VAL A 106 -7.12 -0.30 -1.56
N PRO A 107 -6.28 0.72 -1.27
CA PRO A 107 -6.75 1.95 -0.65
C PRO A 107 -7.95 2.52 -1.42
N CYS A 108 -9.01 2.94 -0.73
CA CYS A 108 -10.23 3.44 -1.40
C CYS A 108 -10.01 4.71 -2.25
N ASP A 109 -8.91 5.42 -2.02
CA ASP A 109 -8.45 6.57 -2.79
C ASP A 109 -7.47 6.18 -3.93
N THR A 110 -7.36 4.90 -4.25
CA THR A 110 -6.64 4.44 -5.45
C THR A 110 -7.39 4.92 -6.69
N GLU A 111 -6.65 5.50 -7.64
CA GLU A 111 -7.19 5.83 -8.96
C GLU A 111 -7.25 4.56 -9.81
N ILE A 112 -8.41 4.30 -10.42
CA ILE A 112 -8.67 3.11 -11.24
C ILE A 112 -9.07 3.57 -12.63
N THR A 113 -8.41 3.00 -13.64
CA THR A 113 -8.68 3.27 -15.06
C THR A 113 -9.64 2.21 -15.62
N LEU A 114 -10.75 2.68 -16.18
CA LEU A 114 -11.72 1.87 -16.89
C LEU A 114 -11.62 2.16 -18.39
N LEU A 115 -11.25 1.13 -19.15
CA LEU A 115 -11.20 1.23 -20.60
C LEU A 115 -12.54 0.81 -21.18
N ALA A 116 -13.10 1.58 -22.11
CA ALA A 116 -14.35 1.24 -22.78
C ALA A 116 -14.25 1.40 -24.30
N LYS A 117 -15.08 0.64 -25.01
CA LYS A 117 -15.31 0.82 -26.45
C LYS A 117 -16.76 1.19 -26.70
N LYS A 118 -17.02 1.89 -27.80
CA LYS A 118 -18.38 2.24 -28.19
C LYS A 118 -19.17 0.95 -28.44
N THR A 119 -20.37 0.86 -27.89
CA THR A 119 -21.21 -0.33 -28.00
C THR A 119 -21.56 -0.57 -29.47
N GLY A 120 -21.32 -1.79 -29.96
CA GLY A 120 -21.53 -2.19 -31.34
C GLY A 120 -20.33 -1.98 -32.29
N GLU A 121 -19.21 -1.47 -31.77
CA GLU A 121 -17.91 -1.40 -32.46
C GLU A 121 -17.11 -2.72 -32.32
#